data_AF-A0AAW2RKV2-F1
#
_entry.id   AF-A0AAW2RKV2-F1
#
_cell.length_a   1.000
_cell.length_b   1.000
_cell.length_c   1.000
_cell.angle_alpha   90.00
_cell.angle_beta   90.00
_cell.angle_gamma   90.00
#
_symmetry.space_group_name_H-M   'P 1'
#
loop_
_entity.id
_entity.type
_entity.pdbx_description
1 polymer ?
#
loop_
_entity_poly.entity_id
_entity_poly.type
_entity_poly.pdbx_seq_one_letter_code
_entity_poly.pdbx_strand_id
1 'polypeptide(L)'
;MAFENPSAAGRYCLVERVLHHSGFLQILNKLYPSLNTPIISPAKNPTHQVSKEKAESLGINFMPLEVSFKDTVESLKDKNFLSL
;
A
#
# COMPACT_ATOMS: atom_id res chain seq x y z
N MET A 1 -15.31 -3.98 -13.02
CA MET A 1 -15.01 -2.78 -13.82
C MET A 1 -14.31 -3.10 -15.14
N ALA A 2 -13.04 -3.55 -15.15
CA ALA A 2 -12.34 -3.83 -16.42
C ALA A 2 -13.01 -4.95 -17.25
N PHE A 3 -13.44 -6.03 -16.60
CA PHE A 3 -14.16 -7.13 -17.27
C PHE A 3 -15.55 -6.72 -17.77
N GLU A 4 -16.22 -5.82 -17.05
CA GLU A 4 -17.60 -5.41 -17.33
C GLU A 4 -17.69 -4.27 -18.34
N ASN A 5 -16.62 -3.48 -18.51
CA ASN A 5 -16.56 -2.35 -19.42
C ASN A 5 -16.08 -2.82 -20.80
N PRO A 6 -16.95 -2.82 -21.85
CA PRO A 6 -16.57 -3.30 -23.19
C PRO A 6 -15.43 -2.49 -23.85
N SER A 7 -15.21 -1.26 -23.40
CA SER A 7 -14.14 -0.39 -23.89
C SER A 7 -12.81 -0.61 -23.19
N ALA A 8 -12.74 -1.49 -22.18
CA ALA A 8 -11.50 -1.79 -21.48
C ALA A 8 -10.54 -2.59 -22.37
N ALA A 9 -9.29 -2.16 -22.46
CA ALA A 9 -8.30 -2.80 -23.33
C ALA A 9 -6.86 -2.59 -22.83
N GLY A 10 -5.96 -3.52 -23.13
CA GLY A 10 -4.54 -3.45 -22.75
C GLY A 10 -4.30 -3.62 -21.25
N ARG A 11 -3.19 -3.06 -20.74
CA ARG A 11 -2.76 -3.22 -19.34
C ARG A 11 -3.19 -2.05 -18.46
N TYR A 12 -3.40 -2.31 -17.17
CA TYR A 12 -3.79 -1.32 -16.15
C TYR A 12 -2.81 -1.38 -14.99
N CYS A 13 -2.23 -0.25 -14.61
CA CYS A 13 -1.38 -0.17 -13.43
C CYS A 13 -2.26 -0.05 -12.18
N LEU A 14 -2.03 -0.93 -11.20
CA LEU A 14 -2.73 -0.93 -9.92
C LEU A 14 -1.71 -0.71 -8.79
N VAL A 15 -1.30 0.54 -8.63
CA VAL A 15 -0.33 0.96 -7.61
C VAL A 15 -0.81 2.27 -7.00
N GLU A 16 -1.13 2.28 -5.70
CA GLU A 16 -1.52 3.52 -5.01
C GLU A 16 -0.32 4.46 -4.88
N ARG A 17 0.79 4.03 -4.29
CA ARG A 17 2.05 4.80 -4.35
C ARG A 17 3.24 3.90 -4.10
N VAL A 18 4.40 4.34 -4.57
CA VAL A 18 5.67 3.66 -4.31
C VAL A 18 6.27 4.23 -3.03
N LEU A 19 6.64 3.35 -2.11
CA LEU A 19 7.24 3.71 -0.84
C LEU A 19 8.48 2.85 -0.57
N HIS A 20 9.53 3.47 -0.05
CA HIS A 20 10.68 2.72 0.46
C HIS A 20 10.35 2.03 1.79
N HIS A 21 11.07 0.96 2.14
CA HIS A 21 10.93 0.27 3.42
C HIS A 21 11.01 1.22 4.63
N SER A 22 11.84 2.27 4.57
CA SER A 22 11.94 3.26 5.65
C SER A 22 10.64 4.04 5.85
N GLY A 23 9.94 4.39 4.76
CA GLY A 23 8.62 5.01 4.83
C GLY A 23 7.57 4.04 5.34
N PHE A 24 7.64 2.76 4.95
CA PHE A 24 6.77 1.71 5.46
C PHE A 24 6.87 1.60 6.99
N LEU A 25 8.11 1.51 7.52
CA LEU A 25 8.34 1.41 8.95
C LEU A 25 7.93 2.67 9.71
N GLN A 26 8.05 3.86 9.11
CA GLN A 26 7.54 5.09 9.71
C GLN A 26 6.01 5.07 9.87
N ILE A 27 5.28 4.56 8.87
CA ILE A 27 3.83 4.41 8.96
C ILE A 27 3.46 3.39 10.04
N LEU A 28 4.13 2.22 10.04
CA LEU A 28 3.92 1.20 11.08
C LEU A 28 4.16 1.75 12.48
N ASN A 29 5.27 2.45 12.72
CA ASN A 29 5.57 3.04 14.04
C ASN A 29 4.53 4.07 14.48
N LYS A 30 3.94 4.82 13.55
CA LYS A 30 2.86 5.78 13.87
C LYS A 30 1.56 5.07 14.25
N LEU A 31 1.23 3.98 13.56
CA LEU A 31 0.00 3.21 13.78
C LEU A 31 0.12 2.29 15.00
N TYR A 32 1.30 1.70 15.22
CA TYR A 32 1.58 0.71 16.25
C TYR A 32 2.93 1.01 16.94
N PRO A 33 3.00 2.02 17.81
CA PRO A 33 4.25 2.40 18.47
C PRO A 33 4.87 1.33 19.37
N SER A 34 4.06 0.36 19.83
CA SER A 34 4.52 -0.79 20.61
C SER A 34 5.20 -1.87 19.77
N LEU A 35 5.06 -1.83 18.45
CA LEU A 35 5.70 -2.77 17.54
C LEU A 35 7.19 -2.45 17.48
N ASN A 36 8.03 -3.38 17.93
CA ASN A 36 9.47 -3.22 17.85
C ASN A 36 9.93 -3.33 16.37
N THR A 37 9.91 -2.22 15.65
CA THR A 37 10.34 -2.16 14.25
C THR A 37 11.87 -2.05 14.14
N PRO A 38 12.48 -2.69 13.14
CA PRO A 38 13.91 -2.56 12.92
C PRO A 38 14.28 -1.13 12.52
N ILE A 39 15.37 -0.60 13.07
CA ILE A 39 15.95 0.66 12.60
C ILE A 39 16.71 0.36 11.31
N ILE A 40 16.25 0.90 10.20
CA ILE A 40 16.92 0.79 8.90
C ILE A 40 17.41 2.14 8.43
N SER A 41 18.51 2.12 7.68
CA SER A 41 19.05 3.32 7.05
C SER A 41 18.06 3.89 6.03
N PRO A 42 17.98 5.22 5.89
CA PRO A 42 17.10 5.85 4.93
C PRO A 42 17.45 5.42 3.50
N ALA A 43 16.42 5.35 2.65
CA ALA A 43 16.58 5.03 1.24
C ALA A 43 17.62 5.94 0.60
N LYS A 44 18.57 5.36 -0.14
CA LYS A 44 19.46 6.15 -1.01
C LYS A 44 18.85 6.39 -2.40
N ASN A 45 17.86 5.56 -2.79
CA ASN A 45 17.23 5.62 -4.10
C ASN A 45 15.92 6.41 -4.05
N PRO A 46 15.63 7.24 -5.08
CA PRO A 46 14.40 8.00 -5.14
C PRO A 46 13.19 7.09 -5.37
N THR A 47 12.04 7.48 -4.79
CA THR A 47 10.74 6.92 -5.17
C THR A 47 10.29 7.48 -6.52
N HIS A 48 9.44 6.76 -7.23
CA HIS A 48 8.84 7.21 -8.49
C HIS A 48 7.31 7.14 -8.40
N GLN A 49 6.64 7.81 -9.34
CA GLN A 49 5.20 7.74 -9.47
C GLN A 49 4.82 6.73 -10.56
N VAL A 50 3.67 6.09 -10.39
CA VAL A 50 3.07 5.18 -11.37
C VAL A 50 1.74 5.79 -11.79
N SER A 51 1.48 5.88 -13.10
CA SER A 51 0.22 6.43 -13.58
C SER A 51 -0.96 5.60 -13.10
N LYS A 52 -1.98 6.29 -12.59
CA LYS A 52 -3.26 5.72 -12.12
C LYS A 52 -4.41 5.98 -13.09
N GLU A 53 -4.22 6.85 -14.07
CA GLU A 53 -5.28 7.42 -14.91
C GLU A 53 -6.16 6.35 -15.54
N LYS A 54 -5.55 5.26 -16.01
CA LYS A 54 -6.29 4.18 -16.68
C LYS A 54 -7.10 3.33 -15.71
N ALA A 55 -6.65 3.17 -14.47
CA ALA A 55 -7.43 2.50 -13.43
C ALA A 55 -8.57 3.41 -12.96
N GLU A 56 -8.30 4.70 -12.77
CA GLU A 56 -9.28 5.71 -12.39
C GLU A 56 -10.36 5.91 -13.47
N SER A 57 -10.02 5.79 -14.75
CA SER A 57 -11.00 5.83 -15.85
C SER A 57 -11.99 4.65 -15.85
N LEU A 58 -11.67 3.58 -15.13
CA LEU A 58 -12.61 2.50 -14.85
C LEU A 58 -13.50 2.76 -13.63
N GLY A 59 -13.30 3.86 -12.91
CA GLY A 59 -13.98 4.17 -11.65
C GLY A 59 -13.31 3.60 -10.39
N ILE A 60 -12.04 3.17 -10.49
CA ILE A 60 -11.31 2.64 -9.33
C ILE A 60 -10.84 3.78 -8.45
N ASN A 61 -11.25 3.75 -7.18
CA ASN A 61 -10.72 4.61 -6.13
C ASN A 61 -9.69 3.85 -5.30
N PHE A 62 -8.45 4.33 -5.27
CA PHE A 62 -7.39 3.67 -4.52
C PHE A 62 -7.55 3.90 -3.01
N MET A 63 -7.52 2.81 -2.24
CA MET A 63 -7.47 2.87 -0.79
C MET A 63 -6.10 3.43 -0.34
N PRO A 64 -6.06 4.43 0.57
CA PRO A 64 -4.79 4.94 1.08
C PRO A 64 -3.94 3.84 1.72
N LEU A 65 -2.63 3.90 1.47
CA LEU A 65 -1.69 2.88 1.92
C LEU A 65 -1.74 2.65 3.44
N GLU A 66 -1.95 3.71 4.22
CA GLU A 66 -2.08 3.67 5.68
C GLU A 66 -3.25 2.79 6.14
N VAL A 67 -4.39 2.86 5.44
CA VAL A 67 -5.57 2.05 5.73
C VAL A 67 -5.28 0.59 5.41
N SER A 68 -4.71 0.31 4.23
CA SER A 68 -4.31 -1.04 3.84
C SER A 68 -3.35 -1.68 4.84
N PHE A 69 -2.39 -0.91 5.37
CA PHE A 69 -1.43 -1.40 6.36
C PHE A 69 -2.08 -1.68 7.70
N LYS A 70 -2.96 -0.79 8.15
CA LYS A 70 -3.73 -1.00 9.37
C LYS A 70 -4.52 -2.31 9.29
N ASP A 71 -5.29 -2.49 8.21
CA ASP A 71 -6.11 -3.68 7.99
C ASP A 71 -5.27 -4.96 7.91
N THR A 72 -4.08 -4.88 7.31
CA THR A 72 -3.16 -6.03 7.23
C THR A 72 -2.65 -6.43 8.62
N VAL A 73 -2.24 -5.47 9.45
CA VAL A 73 -1.74 -5.74 10.81
C VAL A 73 -2.85 -6.31 11.69
N GLU A 74 -4.06 -5.74 11.64
CA GLU A 74 -5.20 -6.28 12.39
C GLU A 74 -5.56 -7.69 11.92
N SER A 75 -5.58 -7.95 10.60
CA SER A 75 -5.83 -9.30 10.09
C SER A 75 -4.78 -10.33 10.53
N LEU A 76 -3.51 -9.91 10.64
CA LEU A 76 -2.43 -10.76 11.12
C LEU A 76 -2.54 -11.04 12.64
N LYS A 77 -3.00 -10.06 13.43
CA LYS A 77 -3.31 -10.25 14.85
C LYS A 77 -4.48 -11.21 15.03
N ASP A 78 -5.57 -11.00 14.32
CA ASP A 78 -6.78 -11.85 14.39
C ASP A 78 -6.50 -13.31 14.04
N LYS A 79 -5.52 -13.53 13.15
CA LYS A 79 -5.07 -14.86 12.73
C LYS A 79 -3.92 -15.42 13.57
N ASN A 80 -3.53 -14.74 14.66
CA ASN A 80 -2.45 -15.13 15.57
C ASN A 80 -1.07 -15.25 14.91
N PHE A 81 -0.83 -14.55 13.79
CA PHE A 81 0.50 -14.45 13.17
C PHE A 81 1.34 -13.33 13.79
N LEU A 82 0.71 -12.38 14.47
CA LEU A 82 1.37 -11.30 15.20
C LEU A 82 0.81 -11.21 16.62
N SER A 83 1.71 -11.17 17.61
CA SER A 83 1.41 -10.75 18.97
C SER A 83 1.89 -9.31 19.14
N LEU A 84 0.96 -8.40 19.42
CA LEU A 84 1.17 -6.95 19.50
C LEU A 84 0.73 -6.44 20.87
#